data_AF-A0A2N6NWX8-F1
#
_entry.id   AF-A0A2N6NWX8-F1
#
_cell.length_a   1.000
_cell.length_b   1.000
_cell.length_c   1.000
_cell.angle_alpha   90.00
_cell.angle_beta   90.00
_cell.angle_gamma   90.00
#
_symmetry.space_group_name_H-M   'P 1'
#
loop_
_entity.id
_entity.type
_entity.pdbx_description
1 polymer ?
#
loop_
_entity_poly.entity_id
_entity_poly.type
_entity_poly.pdbx_seq_one_letter_code
_entity_poly.pdbx_strand_id
1 'polypeptide(L)'
;MLFNMWCTICEESSMSPIHIVLEYPDGHKMLYKYFASEPDNKLQLSISPCETVPDTYTMIARMFEKDVAKVAKVCSLPQLTERMKSPKDWVNKIIVKLCTKELVNIEAEILWRHLLGAELHSYQVN
;
A
#
# COMPACT_ATOMS: atom_id res chain seq x y z
N MET A 1 -12.06 -10.52 -13.95
CA MET A 1 -10.61 -10.38 -14.16
C MET A 1 -9.91 -10.08 -12.83
N LEU A 2 -8.61 -10.38 -12.71
CA LEU A 2 -7.79 -10.03 -11.53
C LEU A 2 -6.89 -8.85 -11.86
N PHE A 3 -6.72 -7.95 -10.88
CA PHE A 3 -5.93 -6.73 -10.96
C PHE A 3 -4.91 -6.70 -9.85
N ASN A 4 -3.78 -6.05 -10.10
CA ASN A 4 -2.65 -6.08 -9.19
C ASN A 4 -2.49 -4.75 -8.46
N MET A 5 -1.92 -4.86 -7.26
CA MET A 5 -1.44 -3.75 -6.45
C MET A 5 0.03 -3.97 -6.16
N TRP A 6 0.83 -2.94 -6.41
CA TRP A 6 2.27 -2.97 -6.17
C TRP A 6 2.67 -1.94 -5.14
N CYS A 7 3.78 -2.21 -4.45
CA CYS A 7 4.30 -1.34 -3.41
C CYS A 7 5.83 -1.30 -3.42
N THR A 8 6.40 -0.15 -3.05
CA THR A 8 7.84 -0.03 -2.74
C THR A 8 8.06 0.96 -1.60
N ILE A 9 9.18 0.78 -0.88
CA ILE A 9 9.70 1.71 0.13
C ILE A 9 10.95 2.34 -0.50
N CYS A 10 10.97 3.66 -0.64
CA CYS A 10 12.02 4.34 -1.42
C CYS A 10 13.39 4.31 -0.73
N GLU A 11 13.42 4.30 0.60
CA GLU A 11 14.62 4.40 1.43
C GLU A 11 14.47 3.57 2.73
N GLU A 12 15.59 3.29 3.40
CA GLU A 12 15.59 2.48 4.63
C GLU A 12 14.96 3.20 5.84
N SER A 13 14.91 4.54 5.82
CA SER A 13 14.34 5.38 6.88
C SER A 13 12.87 5.06 7.17
N SER A 14 12.45 5.20 8.44
CA SER A 14 11.04 5.07 8.83
C SER A 14 10.15 6.14 8.18
N MET A 15 10.71 7.32 7.90
CA MET A 15 10.04 8.43 7.23
C MET A 15 10.11 8.37 5.70
N SER A 16 10.70 7.31 5.15
CA SER A 16 10.77 7.10 3.70
C SER A 16 9.38 7.22 3.05
N PRO A 17 9.27 7.90 1.90
CA PRO A 17 8.10 7.82 1.07
C PRO A 17 7.78 6.37 0.70
N ILE A 18 6.49 6.08 0.59
CA ILE A 18 5.97 4.78 0.16
C ILE A 18 5.07 5.01 -1.02
N HIS A 19 5.25 4.17 -2.03
CA HIS A 19 4.50 4.26 -3.25
C HIS A 19 3.65 3.00 -3.40
N ILE A 20 2.36 3.19 -3.66
CA ILE A 20 1.45 2.14 -4.09
C ILE A 20 1.01 2.42 -5.51
N VAL A 21 1.04 1.41 -6.38
CA VAL A 21 0.43 1.48 -7.70
C VAL A 21 -0.78 0.55 -7.74
N LEU A 22 -1.92 1.06 -8.22
CA LEU A 22 -3.12 0.27 -8.48
C LEU A 22 -3.39 0.24 -9.99
N GLU A 23 -3.62 -0.96 -10.53
CA GLU A 23 -4.11 -1.16 -11.90
C GLU A 23 -5.64 -1.26 -11.93
N TYR A 24 -6.25 -0.57 -12.88
CA TYR A 24 -7.69 -0.50 -13.06
C TYR A 24 -8.17 -1.33 -14.26
N PRO A 25 -9.49 -1.62 -14.34
CA PRO A 25 -10.06 -2.49 -15.37
C PRO A 25 -9.86 -2.06 -16.83
N ASP A 26 -9.76 -0.76 -17.07
CA ASP A 26 -9.50 -0.17 -18.38
C ASP A 26 -7.99 -0.09 -18.71
N GLY A 27 -7.13 -0.64 -17.86
CA GLY A 27 -5.68 -0.68 -18.04
C GLY A 27 -4.93 0.51 -17.47
N HIS A 28 -5.62 1.56 -16.99
CA HIS A 28 -4.93 2.70 -16.37
C HIS A 28 -4.32 2.31 -15.02
N LYS A 29 -3.22 2.97 -14.66
CA LYS A 29 -2.57 2.77 -13.36
C LYS A 29 -2.47 4.10 -12.62
N MET A 30 -2.71 4.07 -11.33
CA MET A 30 -2.62 5.23 -10.44
C MET A 30 -1.55 4.99 -9.39
N LEU A 31 -0.68 5.98 -9.21
CA LEU A 31 0.35 6.02 -8.18
C LEU A 31 -0.15 6.84 -6.98
N TYR A 32 -0.13 6.20 -5.82
CA TYR A 32 -0.42 6.77 -4.51
C TYR A 32 0.90 6.93 -3.75
N LYS A 33 1.33 8.16 -3.54
CA LYS A 33 2.54 8.50 -2.78
C LYS A 33 2.18 8.94 -1.37
N TYR A 34 2.63 8.19 -0.38
CA TYR A 34 2.48 8.52 1.04
C TYR A 34 3.84 8.99 1.55
N PHE A 35 3.90 10.21 2.07
CA PHE A 35 5.16 10.84 2.46
C PHE A 35 4.94 11.80 3.63
N ALA A 36 6.01 12.15 4.33
CA ALA A 36 6.00 13.26 5.27
C ALA A 36 6.41 14.54 4.52
N SER A 37 5.62 15.60 4.60
CA SER A 37 6.02 16.91 4.06
C SER A 37 7.07 17.55 4.96
N GLU A 38 8.00 18.26 4.35
CA GLU A 38 8.93 19.13 5.07
C GLU A 38 8.40 20.57 5.12
N PRO A 39 8.70 21.34 6.19
CA PRO A 39 9.49 20.97 7.38
C PRO A 39 8.66 20.41 8.55
N ASP A 40 7.33 20.34 8.40
CA ASP A 40 6.41 20.03 9.50
C ASP A 40 6.22 18.53 9.78
N ASN A 41 6.85 17.66 8.99
CA ASN A 41 6.70 16.20 9.02
C ASN A 41 5.23 15.75 8.97
N LYS A 42 4.37 16.57 8.35
CA LYS A 42 2.96 16.23 8.23
C LYS A 42 2.81 15.13 7.19
N LEU A 43 2.14 14.04 7.56
CA LEU A 43 1.87 12.96 6.63
C LEU A 43 0.87 13.43 5.55
N GLN A 44 1.25 13.25 4.29
CA GLN A 44 0.49 13.63 3.11
C GLN A 44 0.35 12.48 2.12
N LEU A 45 -0.71 12.55 1.31
CA LEU A 45 -1.00 11.66 0.20
C LEU A 45 -1.06 12.47 -1.09
N SER A 46 -0.28 12.08 -2.09
CA SER A 46 -0.39 12.56 -3.46
C SER A 46 -0.84 11.42 -4.38
N ILE A 47 -1.76 11.69 -5.30
CA ILE A 47 -2.28 10.70 -6.24
C ILE A 47 -2.04 11.22 -7.66
N SER A 48 -1.41 10.42 -8.51
CA SER A 48 -1.12 10.78 -9.91
C SER A 48 -1.26 9.58 -10.85
N PRO A 49 -1.53 9.79 -12.15
CA PRO A 49 -1.42 8.73 -13.14
C PRO A 49 -0.01 8.11 -13.16
N CYS A 50 0.07 6.85 -13.57
CA CYS A 50 1.30 6.07 -13.68
C CYS A 50 1.25 5.28 -15.00
N GLU A 51 2.23 5.46 -15.88
CA GLU A 51 2.25 4.75 -17.17
C GLU A 51 2.82 3.33 -17.01
N THR A 52 3.81 3.16 -16.15
CA THR A 52 4.54 1.90 -15.95
C THR A 52 4.79 1.64 -14.48
N VAL A 53 4.69 0.38 -14.04
CA VAL A 53 5.14 -0.03 -12.70
C VAL A 53 6.65 -0.28 -12.77
N PRO A 54 7.49 0.43 -11.98
CA PRO A 54 8.93 0.18 -11.97
C PRO A 54 9.26 -1.21 -11.42
N ASP A 55 10.33 -1.83 -11.92
CA ASP A 55 10.76 -3.19 -11.52
C ASP A 55 11.15 -3.29 -10.03
N THR A 56 11.44 -2.15 -9.39
CA THR A 56 11.72 -2.06 -7.94
C THR A 56 10.48 -2.19 -7.06
N TYR A 57 9.30 -2.32 -7.64
CA TYR A 57 8.05 -2.48 -6.91
C TYR A 57 7.69 -3.95 -6.78
N THR A 58 7.27 -4.34 -5.58
CA THR A 58 6.79 -5.68 -5.30
C THR A 58 5.28 -5.73 -5.49
N MET A 59 4.78 -6.69 -6.26
CA MET A 59 3.34 -7.00 -6.31
C MET A 59 2.93 -7.56 -4.94
N ILE A 60 2.13 -6.81 -4.20
CA ILE A 60 1.71 -7.21 -2.84
C ILE A 60 0.31 -7.80 -2.81
N ALA A 61 -0.56 -7.51 -3.78
CA ALA A 61 -1.91 -8.05 -3.75
C ALA A 61 -2.51 -8.26 -5.14
N ARG A 62 -3.48 -9.18 -5.20
CA ARG A 62 -4.42 -9.32 -6.32
C ARG A 62 -5.84 -9.08 -5.82
N MET A 63 -6.64 -8.41 -6.64
CA MET A 63 -8.03 -8.08 -6.34
C MET A 63 -8.94 -8.37 -7.53
N PHE A 64 -10.21 -8.64 -7.25
CA PHE A 64 -11.21 -8.76 -8.30
C PHE A 64 -11.59 -7.38 -8.85
N GLU A 65 -11.97 -7.35 -10.12
CA GLU A 65 -12.47 -6.17 -10.83
C GLU A 65 -13.49 -5.35 -10.02
N LYS A 66 -14.48 -6.02 -9.45
CA LYS A 66 -15.57 -5.42 -8.64
C LYS A 66 -15.08 -4.71 -7.37
N ASP A 67 -13.85 -5.00 -6.94
CA ASP A 67 -13.29 -4.51 -5.68
C ASP A 67 -12.23 -3.42 -5.90
N VAL A 68 -11.73 -3.23 -7.13
CA VAL A 68 -10.72 -2.20 -7.46
C VAL A 68 -11.14 -0.81 -6.97
N ALA A 69 -12.38 -0.39 -7.26
CA ALA A 69 -12.88 0.91 -6.83
C ALA A 69 -12.95 1.05 -5.29
N LYS A 70 -13.22 -0.05 -4.58
CA LYS A 70 -13.24 -0.07 -3.10
C LYS A 70 -11.81 -0.01 -2.55
N VAL A 71 -10.87 -0.72 -3.15
CA VAL A 71 -9.45 -0.68 -2.80
C VAL A 71 -8.89 0.73 -3.00
N ALA A 72 -9.16 1.35 -4.15
CA ALA A 72 -8.79 2.72 -4.46
C ALA A 72 -9.36 3.71 -3.42
N LYS A 73 -10.63 3.55 -3.04
CA LYS A 73 -11.26 4.36 -2.00
C LYS A 73 -10.53 4.23 -0.66
N VAL A 74 -10.12 3.02 -0.27
CA VAL A 74 -9.39 2.78 0.98
C VAL A 74 -7.97 3.39 0.94
N CYS A 75 -7.26 3.23 -0.17
CA CYS A 75 -5.93 3.86 -0.38
C CYS A 75 -6.03 5.39 -0.33
N SER A 76 -7.13 5.94 -0.83
CA SER A 76 -7.36 7.38 -0.85
C SER A 76 -7.86 7.94 0.49
N LEU A 77 -8.07 7.14 1.54
CA LEU A 77 -8.60 7.63 2.82
C LEU A 77 -7.54 8.46 3.54
N PRO A 78 -7.66 9.80 3.54
CA PRO A 78 -6.73 10.64 4.27
C PRO A 78 -6.93 10.46 5.77
N GLN A 79 -8.11 9.98 6.19
CA GLN A 79 -8.59 9.95 7.57
C GLN A 79 -8.17 8.69 8.34
N LEU A 80 -7.31 7.83 7.77
CA LEU A 80 -6.59 6.80 8.53
C LEU A 80 -5.37 7.38 9.29
N THR A 81 -5.20 8.70 9.31
CA THR A 81 -3.98 9.41 9.74
C THR A 81 -4.05 10.12 11.07
N GLU A 82 -5.20 10.17 11.74
CA GLU A 82 -5.21 10.64 13.12
C GLU A 82 -4.43 9.60 13.95
N ARG A 83 -3.16 9.91 14.26
CA ARG A 83 -2.19 9.13 15.07
C ARG A 83 -1.19 8.23 14.34
N MET A 84 -1.02 8.33 13.01
CA MET A 84 0.08 7.59 12.35
C MET A 84 1.42 8.30 12.56
N LYS A 85 2.48 7.54 12.86
CA LYS A 85 3.82 8.09 13.16
C LYS A 85 4.72 8.15 11.92
N SER A 86 4.38 7.44 10.86
CA SER A 86 5.19 7.36 9.64
C SER A 86 4.35 6.98 8.41
N PRO A 87 4.86 7.19 7.18
CA PRO A 87 4.27 6.62 5.97
C PRO A 87 4.12 5.09 6.04
N LYS A 88 5.09 4.39 6.67
CA LYS A 88 5.04 2.93 6.88
C LYS A 88 3.83 2.52 7.72
N ASP A 89 3.58 3.20 8.83
CA ASP A 89 2.41 2.91 9.68
C ASP A 89 1.09 3.16 8.96
N TRP A 90 1.04 4.22 8.15
CA TRP A 90 -0.14 4.57 7.38
C TRP A 90 -0.48 3.48 6.35
N VAL A 91 0.52 3.05 5.55
CA VAL A 91 0.32 1.99 4.56
C VAL A 91 0.00 0.66 5.24
N ASN A 92 0.65 0.32 6.36
CA ASN A 92 0.30 -0.87 7.15
C ASN A 92 -1.18 -0.88 7.55
N LYS A 93 -1.72 0.26 8.00
CA LYS A 93 -3.15 0.38 8.36
C LYS A 93 -4.07 0.20 7.14
N ILE A 94 -3.66 0.69 5.97
CA ILE A 94 -4.37 0.51 4.71
C ILE A 94 -4.43 -0.99 4.36
N ILE A 95 -3.28 -1.68 4.33
CA ILE A 95 -3.21 -3.12 3.99
C ILE A 95 -4.07 -3.95 4.94
N VAL A 96 -3.92 -3.77 6.27
CA VAL A 96 -4.75 -4.48 7.26
C VAL A 96 -6.24 -4.24 7.04
N LYS A 97 -6.64 -3.00 6.71
CA LYS A 97 -8.04 -2.66 6.44
C LYS A 97 -8.57 -3.29 5.15
N LEU A 98 -7.74 -3.41 4.12
CA LEU A 98 -8.10 -4.09 2.88
C LEU A 98 -8.31 -5.59 3.13
N CYS A 99 -7.41 -6.24 3.87
CA CYS A 99 -7.52 -7.66 4.25
C CYS A 99 -8.75 -7.91 5.13
N THR A 100 -8.98 -7.09 6.16
CA THR A 100 -10.15 -7.20 7.06
C THR A 100 -11.47 -7.07 6.31
N LYS A 101 -11.49 -6.35 5.18
CA LYS A 101 -12.67 -6.18 4.32
C LYS A 101 -12.75 -7.20 3.19
N GLU A 102 -11.83 -8.17 3.15
CA GLU A 102 -11.71 -9.19 2.10
C GLU A 102 -11.60 -8.57 0.69
N LEU A 103 -11.05 -7.36 0.58
CA LEU A 103 -10.86 -6.67 -0.70
C LEU A 103 -9.57 -7.09 -1.40
N VAL A 104 -8.60 -7.55 -0.62
CA VAL A 104 -7.36 -8.18 -1.06
C VAL A 104 -7.16 -9.45 -0.25
N ASN A 105 -6.33 -10.34 -0.79
CA ASN A 105 -6.00 -11.59 -0.14
C ASN A 105 -5.06 -11.39 1.07
N ILE A 106 -5.07 -12.35 2.01
CA ILE A 106 -4.30 -12.24 3.25
C ILE A 106 -2.79 -12.22 3.00
N GLU A 107 -2.32 -12.77 1.88
CA GLU A 107 -0.92 -12.71 1.45
C GLU A 107 -0.42 -11.27 1.30
N ALA A 108 -1.30 -10.29 1.12
CA ALA A 108 -0.94 -8.87 1.09
C ALA A 108 -0.30 -8.39 2.39
N GLU A 109 -0.78 -8.85 3.55
CA GLU A 109 -0.13 -8.54 4.83
C GLU A 109 1.24 -9.20 4.97
N ILE A 110 1.37 -10.43 4.48
CA ILE A 110 2.62 -11.21 4.52
C ILE A 110 3.69 -10.52 3.67
N LEU A 111 3.37 -10.19 2.42
CA LEU A 111 4.27 -9.52 1.50
C LEU A 111 4.62 -8.10 1.95
N TRP A 112 3.66 -7.39 2.55
CA TRP A 112 3.92 -6.09 3.17
C TRP A 112 4.90 -6.18 4.35
N ARG A 113 4.74 -7.15 5.25
CA ARG A 113 5.70 -7.36 6.37
C ARG A 113 7.09 -7.71 5.86
N HIS A 114 7.18 -8.52 4.80
CA HIS A 114 8.44 -8.85 4.17
C HIS A 114 9.14 -7.60 3.60
N LEU A 115 8.39 -6.69 2.94
CA LEU A 115 8.91 -5.39 2.48
C LEU A 115 9.44 -4.52 3.62
N LEU A 116 8.86 -4.61 4.82
CA LEU A 116 9.32 -3.87 5.99
C LEU A 116 10.61 -4.44 6.60
N GLY A 117 11.14 -5.56 6.09
CA GLY A 117 12.25 -6.28 6.71
C GLY A 117 11.86 -6.92 8.04
N ALA A 118 10.56 -7.00 8.35
CA ALA A 118 10.09 -7.76 9.51
C ALA A 118 10.21 -9.24 9.15
N GLU A 119 11.10 -9.96 9.84
CA GLU A 119 11.15 -11.41 9.75
C GLU A 119 9.73 -11.96 9.97
N LEU A 120 9.30 -12.83 9.06
CA LEU A 120 8.13 -13.67 9.28
C LEU A 120 8.45 -14.53 10.49
N HIS A 121 8.09 -14.08 11.70
CA HIS A 121 7.95 -14.98 12.83
C HIS A 121 6.94 -16.03 12.38
N SER A 122 7.48 -17.17 12.02
CA SER A 122 6.75 -18.39 11.71
C SER A 122 5.68 -18.55 12.77
N TYR A 123 4.41 -18.46 12.37
CA TYR A 123 3.32 -18.96 13.17
C TYR A 123 3.61 -20.45 13.39
N GLN A 124 4.27 -20.77 14.51
CA GLN A 124 4.30 -22.13 15.02
C GLN A 124 2.88 -22.41 15.50
N VAL A 125 2.17 -23.18 14.69
CA VAL A 125 0.94 -23.85 15.10
C VAL A 125 1.38 -24.88 16.15
N ASN A 126 1.10 -24.58 17.41
CA ASN A 126 1.04 -25.61 18.46
C ASN A 126 -0.29 -26.35 18.37
#